data_AF-A0A9D9WRP0-F1
#
_entry.id   AF-A0A9D9WRP0-F1
#
_cell.length_a   1.000
_cell.length_b   1.000
_cell.length_c   1.000
_cell.angle_alpha   90.00
_cell.angle_beta   90.00
_cell.angle_gamma   90.00
#
_symmetry.space_group_name_H-M   'P 1'
#
loop_
_entity.id
_entity.type
_entity.pdbx_description
1 polymer ?
#
loop_
_entity_poly.entity_id
_entity_poly.type
_entity_poly.pdbx_seq_one_letter_code
_entity_poly.pdbx_strand_id
1 'polypeptide(L)' 'MSKTLIKGFVAVAGGLILGIVGLLVGIWFGGNFTPDFAFLNVRGYEATGPIGFVIFALLGLVVSWRAMTKILETK' A
#
# COMPACT_ATOMS: atom_id res chain seq x y z
N MET A 1 -7.51 -6.79 -24.35
CA MET A 1 -7.44 -7.11 -22.91
C MET A 1 -8.82 -6.82 -22.30
N SER A 2 -9.37 -7.72 -21.45
CA SER A 2 -10.70 -7.49 -20.88
C SER A 2 -10.70 -6.27 -19.94
N LYS A 3 -11.84 -5.57 -19.82
CA LYS A 3 -12.00 -4.44 -18.88
C LYS A 3 -11.56 -4.85 -17.46
N THR A 4 -11.88 -6.07 -17.03
CA THR A 4 -11.49 -6.64 -15.73
C THR A 4 -9.98 -6.84 -15.60
N LEU A 5 -9.29 -7.30 -16.65
CA LEU A 5 -7.82 -7.44 -16.64
C LEU A 5 -7.12 -6.09 -16.50
N ILE A 6 -7.61 -5.06 -17.20
CA ILE A 6 -7.08 -3.69 -17.07
C ILE A 6 -7.28 -3.17 -15.63
N LYS A 7 -8.48 -3.35 -15.07
CA LYS A 7 -8.77 -2.96 -13.67
C LYS A 7 -7.82 -3.66 -12.69
N GLY A 8 -7.62 -4.97 -12.86
CA GLY A 8 -6.72 -5.75 -12.02
C GLY A 8 -5.29 -5.23 -12.09
N PHE A 9 -4.77 -4.98 -13.28
CA PHE A 9 -3.42 -4.46 -13.46
C PHE A 9 -3.23 -3.09 -12.82
N VAL A 10 -4.16 -2.15 -13.04
CA VAL A 10 -4.13 -0.80 -12.45
C VAL A 10 -4.25 -0.86 -10.92
N ALA A 11 -5.08 -1.76 -10.39
CA ALA A 11 -5.23 -1.94 -8.95
C ALA A 11 -3.94 -2.47 -8.30
N VAL A 12 -3.30 -3.47 -8.90
CA VAL A 12 -2.02 -4.00 -8.41
C VAL A 12 -0.93 -2.93 -8.48
N ALA A 13 -0.80 -2.23 -9.61
CA ALA A 13 0.18 -1.15 -9.76
C ALA A 13 -0.04 -0.03 -8.74
N GLY A 14 -1.29 0.41 -8.55
CA GLY A 14 -1.63 1.42 -7.55
C GLY A 14 -1.36 0.96 -6.11
N GLY A 15 -1.65 -0.30 -5.80
CA GLY A 15 -1.30 -0.92 -4.53
C GLY A 15 0.21 -0.92 -4.28
N LEU A 16 1.02 -1.33 -5.25
CA LEU A 16 2.48 -1.34 -5.10
C LEU A 16 3.05 0.07 -4.90
N ILE A 17 2.59 1.05 -5.69
CA ILE A 17 3.05 2.45 -5.56
C ILE A 17 2.72 3.00 -4.18
N LEU A 18 1.47 2.85 -3.72
CA LEU A 18 1.09 3.32 -2.39
C LEU A 18 1.75 2.50 -1.30
N GLY A 19 1.96 1.21 -1.49
CA GLY A 19 2.73 0.36 -0.58
C GLY A 19 4.13 0.91 -0.33
N ILE A 20 4.86 1.33 -1.38
CA ILE A 20 6.18 1.96 -1.23
C ILE A 20 6.08 3.25 -0.39
N VAL A 21 5.07 4.08 -0.63
CA VAL A 21 4.83 5.28 0.19
C VAL A 21 4.59 4.89 1.66
N GLY A 22 3.74 3.89 1.91
CA GLY A 22 3.47 3.37 3.25
C GLY A 22 4.71 2.78 3.92
N LEU A 23 5.61 2.14 3.17
CA LEU A 23 6.87 1.63 3.68
C LEU A 23 7.75 2.76 4.20
N LEU A 24 7.91 3.84 3.42
CA LEU A 24 8.71 5.01 3.80
C LEU A 24 8.11 5.72 5.02
N VAL A 25 6.78 5.89 5.04
CA VAL A 25 6.05 6.46 6.18
C VAL A 25 6.21 5.57 7.42
N GLY A 26 6.10 4.25 7.26
CA GLY A 26 6.27 3.28 8.34
C GLY A 26 7.68 3.31 8.92
N ILE A 27 8.72 3.30 8.08
CA ILE A 27 10.13 3.43 8.50
C ILE A 27 10.34 4.73 9.27
N TRP A 28 9.88 5.85 8.72
CA TRP A 28 10.01 7.16 9.37
C TRP A 28 9.28 7.18 10.71
N PHE A 29 8.07 6.64 10.79
CA PHE A 29 7.30 6.59 12.03
C PHE A 29 7.96 5.70 13.10
N GLY A 30 8.38 4.49 12.73
CA GLY A 30 9.03 3.55 13.67
C GLY A 30 10.39 4.02 14.14
N GLY A 31 11.17 4.66 13.27
CA GLY A 31 12.48 5.19 13.63
C GLY A 31 12.41 6.40 14.58
N ASN A 32 11.35 7.20 14.51
CA ASN A 32 11.26 8.47 15.25
C ASN A 32 10.31 8.44 16.46
N PHE A 33 9.21 7.69 16.39
CA PHE A 33 8.14 7.76 17.41
C PHE A 33 7.97 6.46 18.20
N THR A 34 8.36 5.32 17.64
CA THR A 34 8.19 4.00 18.28
C THR A 34 9.42 3.10 18.13
N PRO A 35 10.63 3.58 18.50
CA PRO A 35 11.88 2.84 18.29
C PRO A 35 11.89 1.48 19.02
N ASP A 36 11.15 1.37 20.12
CA ASP A 36 11.09 0.15 20.92
C ASP A 36 10.05 -0.86 20.45
N PHE A 37 9.15 -0.49 19.54
CA PHE A 37 8.12 -1.38 19.01
C PHE A 37 8.77 -2.57 18.33
N ALA A 38 8.32 -3.78 18.67
CA ALA A 38 8.89 -5.03 18.19
C ALA A 38 7.82 -5.86 17.46
N PHE A 39 8.17 -6.37 16.29
CA PHE A 39 7.31 -7.24 15.48
C PHE A 39 8.19 -8.17 14.65
N LEU A 40 7.81 -9.44 14.51
CA LEU A 40 8.58 -10.44 13.73
C LEU A 40 10.10 -10.48 14.06
N ASN A 41 10.45 -10.38 15.34
CA ASN A 41 11.84 -10.35 15.83
C ASN A 41 12.70 -9.16 15.38
N VAL A 42 12.09 -8.14 14.77
CA VAL A 42 12.75 -6.86 14.44
C VAL A 42 12.12 -5.72 15.23
N ARG A 43 12.77 -4.54 15.26
CA ARG A 43 12.34 -3.40 16.08
C ARG A 43 12.34 -2.07 15.32
N GLY A 44 11.58 -1.11 15.84
CA GLY A 44 11.53 0.26 15.33
C GLY A 44 11.16 0.30 13.85
N TYR A 45 11.99 0.99 13.05
CA TYR A 45 11.75 1.18 11.62
C TYR A 45 11.64 -0.13 10.81
N GLU A 46 12.37 -1.17 11.21
CA GLU A 46 12.33 -2.48 10.54
C GLU A 46 11.00 -3.21 10.79
N ALA A 47 10.42 -2.99 11.97
CA ALA A 47 9.13 -3.55 12.36
C ALA A 47 7.96 -2.81 11.70
N THR A 48 8.01 -1.47 11.68
CA THR A 48 6.89 -0.62 11.22
C THR A 48 6.86 -0.41 9.72
N GLY A 49 8.00 -0.49 9.02
CA GLY A 49 8.08 -0.36 7.55
C GLY A 49 7.17 -1.35 6.80
N PRO A 50 7.30 -2.67 7.05
CA PRO A 50 6.44 -3.68 6.43
C PRO A 50 4.95 -3.50 6.78
N ILE A 51 4.64 -3.08 8.01
CA ILE A 51 3.26 -2.78 8.42
C ILE A 51 2.69 -1.63 7.59
N GLY A 52 3.46 -0.54 7.45
CA GLY A 52 3.09 0.60 6.62
C GLY A 52 2.89 0.22 5.15
N PHE A 53 3.77 -0.62 4.60
CA PHE A 53 3.63 -1.16 3.24
C PHE A 53 2.30 -1.87 3.05
N VAL A 54 1.95 -2.81 3.94
CA VAL A 54 0.73 -3.61 3.82
C VAL A 54 -0.51 -2.72 3.88
N ILE A 55 -0.56 -1.80 4.85
CA ILE A 55 -1.70 -0.89 5.02
C ILE A 55 -1.93 -0.07 3.75
N PHE A 56 -0.89 0.59 3.23
CA PHE A 56 -1.04 1.46 2.07
C PHE A 56 -1.20 0.68 0.77
N ALA A 57 -0.62 -0.52 0.65
CA ALA A 57 -0.83 -1.36 -0.51
C ALA A 57 -2.29 -1.81 -0.64
N LEU A 58 -2.91 -2.22 0.47
CA LEU A 58 -4.34 -2.55 0.51
C LEU A 58 -5.21 -1.34 0.18
N LEU A 59 -4.90 -0.17 0.75
CA LEU A 59 -5.59 1.08 0.42
C LEU A 59 -5.47 1.40 -1.08
N GLY A 60 -4.26 1.30 -1.65
CA GLY A 60 -4.05 1.58 -3.06
C GLY A 60 -4.76 0.62 -4.00
N LEU A 61 -4.82 -0.66 -3.64
CA LEU A 61 -5.57 -1.66 -4.40
C LEU A 61 -7.06 -1.31 -4.43
N VAL A 62 -7.65 -0.98 -3.27
CA VAL A 62 -9.07 -0.61 -3.16
C VAL A 62 -9.38 0.70 -3.89
N VAL A 63 -8.55 1.73 -3.71
CA VAL A 63 -8.75 3.05 -4.34
C VAL A 63 -8.64 2.95 -5.86
N SER A 64 -7.59 2.31 -6.37
CA SER A 64 -7.39 2.14 -7.81
C SER A 64 -8.47 1.27 -8.45
N TRP A 65 -8.92 0.21 -7.77
CA TRP A 65 -10.03 -0.61 -8.25
C TRP A 65 -11.33 0.22 -8.37
N ARG A 66 -11.67 1.00 -7.34
CA ARG A 66 -12.87 1.85 -7.34
C ARG A 66 -12.78 2.96 -8.38
N ALA A 67 -11.63 3.60 -8.52
CA ALA A 67 -11.39 4.64 -9.52
C ALA A 67 -11.57 4.07 -10.94
N MET A 68 -10.97 2.91 -11.23
CA MET A 68 -11.05 2.30 -12.55
C MET A 68 -12.46 1.75 -12.86
N THR A 69 -13.20 1.33 -11.85
CA THR A 69 -14.63 0.95 -12.00
C THR A 69 -15.43 2.14 -12.50
N LYS A 70 -15.31 3.30 -11.85
CA LYS A 70 -16.00 4.53 -12.27
C LYS A 70 -15.64 4.92 -13.70
N ILE A 71 -14.34 4.93 -14.04
CA ILE A 71 -13.87 5.35 -15.38
C ILE A 71 -14.41 4.47 -16.51
N LEU A 72 -14.56 3.17 -16.27
CA LEU A 72 -14.99 2.21 -17.29
C LEU A 72 -16.51 2.05 -17.40
N GLU A 73 -17.27 2.57 -16.42
CA GLU A 73 -18.74 2.63 -16.41
C GLU A 73 -19.26 3.94 -17.01
N THR A 74 -18.49 5.03 -16.92
CA THR A 74 -18.82 6.31 -17.59
C THR A 74 -18.54 6.27 -19.10
N LYS A 75 -17.99 5.17 -19.65
CA LYS A 75 -17.66 4.99 -21.07
C LYS A 75 -18.36 3.77 -21.67
#